data_AF-A0A9E3QUB6-F1
#
_entry.id   AF-A0A9E3QUB6-F1
#
_cell.length_a   1.000
_cell.length_b   1.000
_cell.length_c   1.000
_cell.angle_alpha   90.00
_cell.angle_beta   90.00
_cell.angle_gamma   90.00
#
_symmetry.space_group_name_H-M   'P 1'
#
loop_
_entity.id
_entity.type
_entity.pdbx_description
1 polymer ?
#
loop_
_entity_poly.entity_id
_entity_poly.type
_entity_poly.pdbx_seq_one_letter_code
_entity_poly.pdbx_strand_id
1 'polypeptide(L)'
;MTARLGPFPPQPLDPNRPVIPRPPRPQAPPNYATPAFAMKTRGGWQAPRSDTVRILKGFDQRTPDESVALVKQQLTTPLAPANVRFVEENIRGTHQAFTVMLNNCFIPNSPHDQLLQSLGANEAVVLGSLTQSASAVLQVSVPGEADPRYYVKTPNGFDLTTKPRAVIYEGYVRRTPPGVEMRTVPWSAPVLSGPTGTVTELD
;
A
#
# COMPACT_ATOMS: atom_id res chain seq x y z
N MET A 1 44.80 -14.48 30.29
CA MET A 1 44.85 -13.63 31.49
C MET A 1 44.68 -12.18 31.00
N THR A 2 43.48 -11.55 30.98
CA THR A 2 42.79 -10.80 32.06
C THR A 2 43.73 -9.90 32.90
N ALA A 3 43.50 -8.61 33.20
CA ALA A 3 42.29 -7.77 33.16
C ALA A 3 42.61 -6.24 33.13
N ARG A 4 41.54 -5.46 32.89
CA ARG A 4 41.32 -4.00 32.98
C ARG A 4 41.61 -3.40 34.37
N LEU A 5 41.61 -2.05 34.46
CA LEU A 5 40.88 -1.16 35.41
C LEU A 5 41.22 0.32 35.04
N GLY A 6 40.35 1.34 35.05
CA GLY A 6 39.01 1.52 35.64
C GLY A 6 38.34 2.85 35.18
N PRO A 7 37.26 3.30 35.86
CA PRO A 7 36.23 4.22 35.34
C PRO A 7 36.33 5.71 35.75
N PHE A 8 35.54 6.55 35.05
CA PHE A 8 35.34 8.01 35.14
C PHE A 8 34.83 8.56 36.49
N PRO A 9 34.98 9.87 36.70
CA PRO A 9 33.85 10.68 37.18
C PRO A 9 33.50 11.85 36.22
N PRO A 10 32.20 12.08 35.94
CA PRO A 10 31.73 13.29 35.25
C PRO A 10 31.85 14.51 36.17
N GLN A 11 32.23 15.65 35.60
CA GLN A 11 32.22 16.94 36.32
C GLN A 11 30.80 17.31 36.80
N PRO A 12 30.66 17.99 37.95
CA PRO A 12 29.37 18.47 38.45
C PRO A 12 28.74 19.49 37.51
N LEU A 13 27.44 19.33 37.27
CA LEU A 13 26.59 20.30 36.57
C LEU A 13 26.39 21.54 37.47
N ASP A 14 26.64 22.72 36.91
CA ASP A 14 26.39 24.02 37.54
C ASP A 14 24.89 24.16 37.93
N PRO A 15 24.59 24.43 39.22
CA PRO A 15 23.22 24.51 39.75
C PRO A 15 22.43 25.75 39.29
N ASN A 16 22.99 26.63 38.46
CA ASN A 16 22.26 27.71 37.79
C ASN A 16 21.59 27.31 36.45
N ARG A 17 21.22 26.04 36.29
CA ARG A 17 20.61 25.51 35.06
C ARG A 17 19.07 25.37 35.14
N PRO A 18 18.31 26.38 34.69
CA PRO A 18 17.00 26.18 34.08
C PRO A 18 17.02 26.79 32.65
N VAL A 19 16.57 26.17 31.56
CA VAL A 19 15.39 25.35 31.28
C VAL A 19 15.71 24.46 30.07
N ILE A 20 15.07 23.28 29.97
CA ILE A 20 15.08 22.40 28.79
C ILE A 20 14.19 23.00 27.68
N PRO A 21 14.73 23.32 26.49
CA PRO A 21 13.93 23.55 25.29
C PRO A 21 13.95 22.28 24.42
N ARG A 22 12.80 22.03 23.81
CA ARG A 22 12.28 20.81 23.18
C ARG A 22 13.25 19.98 22.32
N PRO A 23 13.00 18.67 22.20
CA PRO A 23 13.68 17.83 21.22
C PRO A 23 13.59 18.44 19.81
N PRO A 24 14.67 18.40 19.03
CA PRO A 24 14.62 18.75 17.62
C PRO A 24 13.57 17.89 16.91
N ARG A 25 12.71 18.54 16.12
CA ARG A 25 11.75 17.91 15.23
C ARG A 25 12.46 16.85 14.39
N PRO A 26 11.87 15.66 14.14
CA PRO A 26 12.39 14.74 13.14
C PRO A 26 12.69 15.52 11.85
N GLN A 27 13.93 15.40 11.36
CA GLN A 27 14.32 16.03 10.11
C GLN A 27 13.38 15.53 9.00
N ALA A 28 12.91 16.47 8.17
CA ALA A 28 12.13 16.12 6.99
C ALA A 28 12.92 15.10 6.13
N PRO A 29 12.26 14.07 5.56
CA PRO A 29 12.93 13.17 4.63
C PRO A 29 13.44 13.96 3.41
N PRO A 30 14.75 13.98 3.09
CA PRO A 30 15.22 14.67 1.90
C PRO A 30 15.22 13.72 0.68
N ASN A 31 14.59 14.21 -0.40
CA ASN A 31 14.44 13.69 -1.77
C ASN A 31 13.48 12.51 -1.99
N TYR A 32 12.18 12.81 -2.11
CA TYR A 32 11.29 12.03 -2.98
C TYR A 32 11.42 12.51 -4.43
N ALA A 33 12.44 12.06 -5.14
CA ALA A 33 12.36 11.89 -6.59
C ALA A 33 11.99 10.42 -6.80
N THR A 34 10.81 10.09 -7.32
CA THR A 34 10.43 10.33 -8.72
C THR A 34 8.92 10.44 -8.91
N PRO A 35 8.37 11.62 -9.29
CA PRO A 35 7.15 11.68 -10.05
C PRO A 35 7.52 11.81 -11.53
N ALA A 36 7.75 10.69 -12.21
CA ALA A 36 7.90 10.70 -13.66
C ALA A 36 7.19 9.49 -14.26
N PHE A 37 5.87 9.52 -14.32
CA PHE A 37 5.12 8.52 -15.10
C PHE A 37 4.05 9.17 -15.96
N ALA A 38 4.40 10.28 -16.61
CA ALA A 38 3.74 10.57 -17.88
C ALA A 38 4.39 9.64 -18.92
N MET A 39 3.64 8.65 -19.39
CA MET A 39 4.11 7.74 -20.43
C MET A 39 3.97 8.47 -21.76
N LYS A 40 5.08 8.76 -22.45
CA LYS A 40 5.05 9.32 -23.80
C LYS A 40 4.53 8.24 -24.75
N THR A 41 3.24 8.25 -25.06
CA THR A 41 2.69 7.37 -26.09
C THR A 41 3.02 7.96 -27.46
N ARG A 42 2.89 7.14 -28.52
CA ARG A 42 3.20 7.52 -29.91
C ARG A 42 2.40 8.76 -30.40
N GLY A 43 1.39 9.20 -29.65
CA GLY A 43 0.53 10.36 -29.92
C GLY A 43 0.66 11.52 -28.92
N GLY A 44 1.68 11.56 -28.04
CA GLY A 44 1.94 12.67 -27.13
C GLY A 44 1.94 12.29 -25.64
N TRP A 45 1.85 13.31 -24.77
CA TRP A 45 1.66 13.11 -23.33
C TRP A 45 0.20 12.77 -23.07
N GLN A 46 -0.08 11.49 -22.82
CA GLN A 46 -1.39 11.07 -22.30
C GLN A 46 -1.25 10.80 -20.81
N ALA A 47 -2.25 11.23 -20.04
CA ALA A 47 -2.36 10.80 -18.65
C ALA A 47 -2.42 9.26 -18.65
N PRO A 48 -1.54 8.58 -17.88
CA PRO A 48 -1.57 7.13 -17.78
C PRO A 48 -2.97 6.68 -17.37
N ARG A 49 -3.53 5.70 -18.11
CA ARG A 49 -4.77 5.04 -17.72
C ARG A 49 -4.40 3.78 -16.94
N SER A 50 -5.26 3.35 -16.03
CA SER A 50 -5.00 2.19 -15.18
C SER A 50 -4.74 0.89 -15.95
N ASP A 51 -5.23 0.82 -17.19
CA ASP A 51 -5.12 -0.31 -18.12
C ASP A 51 -3.96 -0.20 -19.13
N THR A 52 -3.32 0.97 -19.24
CA THR A 52 -2.25 1.21 -20.24
C THR A 52 -0.84 1.26 -19.63
N VAL A 53 -0.72 1.12 -18.31
CA VAL A 53 0.56 1.16 -17.60
C VAL A 53 1.05 -0.24 -17.26
N ARG A 54 2.29 -0.55 -17.64
CA ARG A 54 3.00 -1.75 -17.19
C ARG A 54 3.72 -1.46 -15.88
N ILE A 55 3.33 -2.14 -14.80
CA ILE A 55 4.01 -2.05 -13.51
C ILE A 55 5.18 -3.04 -13.47
N LEU A 56 6.40 -2.50 -13.59
CA LEU A 56 7.64 -3.26 -13.40
C LEU A 56 8.04 -3.33 -11.92
N LYS A 57 7.87 -2.21 -11.20
CA LYS A 57 8.10 -2.08 -9.75
C LYS A 57 7.01 -1.20 -9.12
N GLY A 58 6.61 -1.53 -7.89
CA GLY A 58 5.63 -0.80 -7.09
C GLY A 58 6.20 0.43 -6.39
N PHE A 59 5.37 1.14 -5.63
CA PHE A 59 5.79 2.27 -4.78
C PHE A 59 6.79 1.86 -3.69
N ASP A 60 6.76 0.60 -3.28
CA ASP A 60 7.68 -0.01 -2.33
C ASP A 60 8.98 -0.52 -2.97
N GLN A 61 9.22 -0.19 -4.24
CA GLN A 61 10.39 -0.62 -5.03
C GLN A 61 10.48 -2.13 -5.30
N ARG A 62 9.42 -2.90 -5.02
CA ARG A 62 9.37 -4.34 -5.29
C ARG A 62 8.75 -4.64 -6.65
N THR A 63 9.29 -5.64 -7.31
CA THR A 63 8.66 -6.27 -8.47
C THR A 63 7.42 -7.08 -8.03
N PRO A 64 6.47 -7.36 -8.95
CA PRO A 64 5.36 -8.27 -8.64
C PRO A 64 5.80 -9.63 -8.10
N ASP A 65 6.94 -10.17 -8.58
CA ASP A 65 7.56 -11.40 -8.09
C ASP A 65 8.03 -11.30 -6.64
N GLU A 66 8.76 -10.24 -6.29
CA GLU A 66 9.24 -10.02 -4.92
C GLU A 66 8.07 -9.83 -3.94
N SER A 67 6.99 -9.20 -4.41
CA SER A 67 5.72 -9.06 -3.68
C SER A 67 5.09 -10.42 -3.34
N VAL A 68 5.12 -11.39 -4.26
CA VAL A 68 4.63 -12.75 -3.99
C VAL A 68 5.39 -13.40 -2.84
N ALA A 69 6.72 -13.32 -2.85
CA ALA A 69 7.54 -13.90 -1.79
C ALA A 69 7.24 -13.25 -0.43
N LEU A 70 7.10 -11.92 -0.40
CA LEU A 70 6.80 -11.17 0.82
C LEU A 70 5.43 -11.54 1.40
N VAL A 71 4.38 -11.55 0.59
CA VAL A 71 3.02 -11.89 1.04
C VAL A 71 2.95 -13.33 1.53
N LYS A 72 3.68 -14.24 0.87
CA LYS A 72 3.76 -15.64 1.32
C LYS A 72 4.48 -15.80 2.66
N GLN A 73 5.45 -14.94 3.00
CA GLN A 73 6.09 -14.94 4.33
C GLN A 73 5.13 -14.48 5.44
N GLN A 74 4.08 -13.74 5.10
CA GLN A 74 3.08 -13.22 6.05
C GLN A 74 1.84 -14.12 6.17
N LEU A 75 1.84 -15.29 5.52
CA LEU A 75 0.78 -16.29 5.63
C LEU A 75 0.80 -16.93 7.01
N THR A 76 -0.35 -16.92 7.70
CA THR A 76 -0.49 -17.54 9.02
C THR A 76 -0.87 -19.02 8.97
N THR A 77 -1.19 -19.55 7.78
CA THR A 77 -1.58 -20.95 7.54
C THR A 77 -0.96 -21.48 6.26
N PRO A 78 -0.59 -22.77 6.18
CA PRO A 78 -0.07 -23.36 4.95
C PRO A 78 -1.13 -23.40 3.84
N LEU A 79 -0.70 -23.20 2.60
CA LEU A 79 -1.53 -23.35 1.41
C LEU A 79 -1.45 -24.77 0.88
N ALA A 80 -2.57 -25.30 0.37
CA ALA A 80 -2.55 -26.55 -0.37
C ALA A 80 -1.72 -26.37 -1.67
N PRO A 81 -0.86 -27.32 -2.07
CA PRO A 81 -0.02 -27.20 -3.27
C PRO A 81 -0.79 -26.87 -4.55
N ALA A 82 -2.00 -27.42 -4.72
CA ALA A 82 -2.86 -27.17 -5.86
C ALA A 82 -3.31 -25.70 -5.99
N ASN A 83 -3.35 -24.96 -4.89
CA ASN A 83 -3.83 -23.57 -4.86
C ASN A 83 -2.69 -22.55 -5.05
N VAL A 84 -1.43 -22.98 -5.00
CA VAL A 84 -0.26 -22.08 -4.99
C VAL A 84 -0.24 -21.20 -6.23
N ARG A 85 -0.39 -21.79 -7.42
CA ARG A 85 -0.35 -21.02 -8.68
C ARG A 85 -1.46 -19.94 -8.73
N PHE A 86 -2.69 -20.31 -8.40
CA PHE A 86 -3.81 -19.38 -8.34
C PHE A 86 -3.53 -18.22 -7.37
N VAL A 87 -2.98 -18.52 -6.18
CA VAL A 87 -2.64 -17.49 -5.18
C VAL A 87 -1.53 -16.57 -5.70
N GLU A 88 -0.48 -17.11 -6.31
CA GLU A 88 0.63 -16.32 -6.84
C GLU A 88 0.19 -15.37 -7.96
N GLU A 89 -0.65 -15.85 -8.88
CA GLU A 89 -1.22 -15.03 -9.95
C GLU A 89 -2.09 -13.89 -9.38
N ASN A 90 -2.92 -14.19 -8.37
CA ASN A 90 -3.73 -13.17 -7.71
C ASN A 90 -2.89 -12.15 -6.95
N ILE A 91 -1.84 -12.56 -6.21
CA ILE A 91 -0.95 -11.62 -5.51
C ILE A 91 -0.28 -10.66 -6.51
N ARG A 92 0.16 -11.16 -7.67
CA ARG A 92 0.75 -10.31 -8.72
C ARG A 92 -0.26 -9.29 -9.23
N GLY A 93 -1.47 -9.74 -9.60
CA GLY A 93 -2.54 -8.86 -10.10
C GLY A 93 -2.91 -7.81 -9.07
N THR A 94 -3.07 -8.21 -7.81
CA THR A 94 -3.34 -7.33 -6.67
C THR A 94 -2.24 -6.29 -6.49
N HIS A 95 -0.97 -6.68 -6.51
CA HIS A 95 0.15 -5.74 -6.36
C HIS A 95 0.16 -4.66 -7.47
N GLN A 96 -0.08 -5.07 -8.71
CA GLN A 96 -0.16 -4.14 -9.84
C GLN A 96 -1.34 -3.17 -9.70
N ALA A 97 -2.55 -3.69 -9.45
CA ALA A 97 -3.74 -2.88 -9.26
C ALA A 97 -3.61 -1.91 -8.08
N PHE A 98 -3.08 -2.39 -6.96
CA PHE A 98 -2.78 -1.61 -5.77
C PHE A 98 -1.82 -0.45 -6.05
N THR A 99 -0.71 -0.74 -6.74
CA THR A 99 0.28 0.27 -7.14
C THR A 99 -0.34 1.32 -8.05
N VAL A 100 -1.11 0.91 -9.06
CA VAL A 100 -1.78 1.84 -9.98
C VAL A 100 -2.76 2.74 -9.24
N MET A 101 -3.58 2.16 -8.34
CA MET A 101 -4.55 2.92 -7.55
C MET A 101 -3.86 3.94 -6.63
N LEU A 102 -2.78 3.54 -5.96
CA LEU A 102 -1.96 4.44 -5.15
C LEU A 102 -1.40 5.60 -5.98
N ASN A 103 -0.82 5.32 -7.15
CA ASN A 103 -0.26 6.36 -8.01
C ASN A 103 -1.32 7.40 -8.39
N ASN A 104 -2.48 6.91 -8.80
CA ASN A 104 -3.54 7.76 -9.30
C ASN A 104 -4.07 8.73 -8.24
N CYS A 105 -3.98 8.39 -6.94
CA CYS A 105 -4.37 9.31 -5.87
C CYS A 105 -3.52 10.60 -5.81
N PHE A 106 -2.32 10.59 -6.40
CA PHE A 106 -1.41 11.74 -6.45
C PHE A 106 -1.36 12.45 -7.80
N ILE A 107 -1.97 11.87 -8.85
CA ILE A 107 -2.02 12.50 -10.18
C ILE A 107 -3.11 13.58 -10.17
N PRO A 108 -2.77 14.87 -10.39
CA PRO A 108 -3.76 15.93 -10.44
C PRO A 108 -4.83 15.67 -11.49
N ASN A 109 -6.09 15.90 -11.13
CA ASN A 109 -7.28 15.69 -11.98
C ASN A 109 -7.50 14.24 -12.44
N SER A 110 -6.81 13.25 -11.84
CA SER A 110 -7.17 11.86 -12.07
C SER A 110 -8.56 11.56 -11.49
N PRO A 111 -9.26 10.51 -11.95
CA PRO A 111 -10.52 10.10 -11.33
C PRO A 111 -10.41 9.85 -9.81
N HIS A 112 -9.25 9.41 -9.32
CA HIS A 112 -9.02 9.15 -7.90
C HIS A 112 -8.87 10.46 -7.13
N ASP A 113 -8.06 11.39 -7.66
CA ASP A 113 -7.90 12.72 -7.10
C ASP A 113 -9.25 13.47 -7.06
N GLN A 114 -10.01 13.43 -8.16
CA GLN A 114 -11.34 14.04 -8.25
C GLN A 114 -12.34 13.46 -7.24
N LEU A 115 -12.34 12.14 -7.04
CA LEU A 115 -13.17 11.51 -6.00
C LEU A 115 -12.77 11.99 -4.59
N LEU A 116 -11.47 12.02 -4.29
CA LEU A 116 -11.00 12.46 -2.98
C LEU A 116 -11.31 13.95 -2.76
N GLN A 117 -11.19 14.79 -3.78
CA GLN A 117 -11.58 16.20 -3.73
C GLN A 117 -13.09 16.38 -3.52
N SER A 118 -13.94 15.63 -4.24
CA SER A 118 -15.40 15.76 -4.13
C SER A 118 -15.92 15.32 -2.76
N LEU A 119 -15.24 14.38 -2.12
CA LEU A 119 -15.51 13.93 -0.75
C LEU A 119 -14.87 14.81 0.33
N GLY A 120 -14.08 15.82 -0.05
CA GLY A 120 -13.30 16.62 0.90
C GLY A 120 -12.27 15.82 1.70
N ALA A 121 -11.85 14.65 1.18
CA ALA A 121 -10.97 13.73 1.87
C ALA A 121 -9.48 14.09 1.62
N ASN A 122 -8.77 14.32 2.73
CA ASN A 122 -7.32 14.54 2.73
C ASN A 122 -6.52 13.25 2.95
N GLU A 123 -7.18 12.21 3.45
CA GLU A 123 -6.60 10.91 3.73
C GLU A 123 -7.46 9.80 3.11
N ALA A 124 -6.80 8.77 2.61
CA ALA A 124 -7.42 7.57 2.12
C ALA A 124 -6.51 6.36 2.37
N VAL A 125 -7.08 5.16 2.35
CA VAL A 125 -6.32 3.93 2.42
C VAL A 125 -6.64 3.11 1.19
N VAL A 126 -5.62 2.83 0.38
CA VAL A 126 -5.76 1.82 -0.69
C VAL A 126 -5.59 0.46 -0.04
N LEU A 127 -6.49 -0.48 -0.34
CA LEU A 127 -6.50 -1.84 0.17
C LEU A 127 -6.28 -2.80 -0.99
N GLY A 128 -5.17 -3.53 -0.99
CA GLY A 128 -4.92 -4.60 -1.94
C GLY A 128 -5.52 -5.91 -1.42
N SER A 129 -6.42 -6.52 -2.18
CA SER A 129 -7.18 -7.70 -1.77
C SER A 129 -6.97 -8.89 -2.71
N LEU A 130 -7.05 -10.11 -2.17
CA LEU A 130 -7.02 -11.36 -2.93
C LEU A 130 -8.39 -11.79 -3.49
N THR A 131 -9.42 -10.95 -3.31
CA THR A 131 -10.77 -11.24 -3.80
C THR A 131 -10.89 -11.03 -5.31
N GLN A 132 -11.46 -12.01 -6.03
CA GLN A 132 -11.66 -11.95 -7.48
C GLN A 132 -12.47 -10.73 -7.95
N SER A 133 -13.38 -10.19 -7.11
CA SER A 133 -14.27 -9.09 -7.50
C SER A 133 -13.63 -7.71 -7.45
N ALA A 134 -12.58 -7.51 -6.65
CA ALA A 134 -11.88 -6.23 -6.53
C ALA A 134 -10.48 -6.43 -5.96
N SER A 135 -9.46 -6.41 -6.83
CA SER A 135 -8.07 -6.55 -6.42
C SER A 135 -7.53 -5.33 -5.67
N ALA A 136 -8.14 -4.15 -5.85
CA ALA A 136 -7.83 -2.93 -5.11
C ALA A 136 -9.11 -2.17 -4.75
N VAL A 137 -9.22 -1.73 -3.50
CA VAL A 137 -10.36 -0.97 -2.97
C VAL A 137 -9.84 0.30 -2.30
N LEU A 138 -10.48 1.42 -2.56
CA LEU A 138 -10.17 2.69 -1.91
C LEU A 138 -11.08 2.89 -0.70
N GLN A 139 -10.52 2.86 0.50
CA GLN A 139 -11.18 3.26 1.74
C GLN A 139 -10.97 4.76 1.95
N VAL A 140 -12.05 5.53 2.12
CA VAL A 140 -12.00 6.98 2.26
C VAL A 140 -12.68 7.40 3.55
N SER A 141 -11.97 8.13 4.40
CA SER A 141 -12.54 8.78 5.58
C SER A 141 -13.18 10.10 5.13
N VAL A 142 -14.52 10.15 5.14
CA VAL A 142 -15.27 11.34 4.75
C VAL A 142 -15.44 12.25 5.98
N PRO A 143 -15.07 13.54 5.91
CA PRO A 143 -15.29 14.46 7.02
C PRO A 143 -16.75 14.51 7.46
N GLY A 144 -17.00 14.33 8.76
CA GLY A 144 -18.35 14.32 9.33
C GLY A 144 -19.04 12.97 9.34
N GLU A 145 -18.41 11.91 8.80
CA GLU A 145 -18.93 10.54 8.89
C GLU A 145 -18.13 9.72 9.92
N ALA A 146 -18.84 8.87 10.66
CA ALA A 146 -18.24 7.99 11.66
C ALA A 146 -17.50 6.81 11.02
N ASP A 147 -18.06 6.28 9.93
CA ASP A 147 -17.54 5.12 9.23
C ASP A 147 -16.90 5.52 7.88
N PRO A 148 -15.77 4.89 7.50
CA PRO A 148 -15.19 5.12 6.19
C PRO A 148 -16.03 4.49 5.09
N ARG A 149 -15.98 5.08 3.89
CA ARG A 149 -16.60 4.53 2.68
C ARG A 149 -15.59 3.73 1.88
N TYR A 150 -16.06 2.71 1.17
CA TYR A 150 -15.21 1.86 0.33
C TYR A 150 -15.65 2.00 -1.12
N TYR A 151 -14.69 2.18 -2.01
CA TYR A 151 -14.91 2.39 -3.43
C TYR A 151 -14.08 1.43 -4.28
N VAL A 152 -14.69 0.88 -5.32
CA VAL A 152 -13.99 0.12 -6.36
C VAL A 152 -14.02 0.91 -7.66
N LYS A 153 -12.89 0.96 -8.37
CA LYS A 153 -12.83 1.59 -9.69
C LYS A 153 -13.53 0.69 -10.71
N THR A 154 -14.52 1.22 -11.40
CA THR A 154 -15.21 0.55 -12.53
C THR A 154 -14.98 1.33 -13.82
N PRO A 155 -15.33 0.80 -15.01
CA PRO A 155 -15.20 1.56 -16.26
C PRO A 155 -15.92 2.93 -16.21
N ASN A 156 -17.03 3.01 -15.46
CA ASN A 156 -17.88 4.19 -15.39
C ASN A 156 -17.48 5.20 -14.30
N GLY A 157 -16.52 4.87 -13.43
CA GLY A 157 -16.16 5.75 -12.31
C GLY A 157 -15.75 4.96 -11.08
N PHE A 158 -16.37 5.28 -9.96
CA PHE A 158 -16.20 4.58 -8.69
C PHE A 158 -17.57 4.19 -8.16
N ASP A 159 -17.70 2.91 -7.80
CA ASP A 159 -18.90 2.37 -7.19
C ASP A 159 -18.64 2.08 -5.72
N LEU A 160 -19.66 2.28 -4.88
CA LEU A 160 -19.59 1.91 -3.47
C LEU A 160 -19.51 0.40 -3.33
N THR A 161 -18.69 -0.04 -2.38
CA THR A 161 -18.51 -1.45 -2.04
C THR A 161 -18.39 -1.61 -0.53
N THR A 162 -18.07 -2.82 -0.09
CA THR A 162 -17.78 -3.16 1.30
C THR A 162 -16.29 -3.37 1.50
N LYS A 163 -15.85 -3.37 2.77
CA LYS A 163 -14.47 -3.70 3.10
C LYS A 163 -14.12 -5.10 2.58
N PRO A 164 -13.04 -5.27 1.79
CA PRO A 164 -12.59 -6.58 1.37
C PRO A 164 -12.18 -7.43 2.59
N ARG A 165 -12.52 -8.73 2.54
CA ARG A 165 -12.23 -9.67 3.64
C ARG A 165 -10.77 -10.11 3.70
N ALA A 166 -10.06 -10.11 2.56
CA ALA A 166 -8.72 -10.68 2.43
C ALA A 166 -7.71 -9.62 1.96
N VAL A 167 -7.43 -8.64 2.82
CA VAL A 167 -6.45 -7.58 2.56
C VAL A 167 -5.04 -8.08 2.81
N ILE A 168 -4.14 -7.87 1.85
CA ILE A 168 -2.72 -8.22 1.92
C ILE A 168 -1.80 -6.99 1.85
N TYR A 169 -2.32 -5.86 1.38
CA TYR A 169 -1.62 -4.59 1.31
C TYR A 169 -2.49 -3.45 1.80
N GLU A 170 -1.89 -2.54 2.57
CA GLU A 170 -2.48 -1.26 2.94
C GLU A 170 -1.54 -0.14 2.50
N GLY A 171 -2.10 0.88 1.86
CA GLY A 171 -1.38 2.07 1.43
C GLY A 171 -2.09 3.31 1.96
N TYR A 172 -1.57 3.88 3.03
CA TYR A 172 -2.12 5.08 3.66
C TYR A 172 -1.66 6.29 2.86
N VAL A 173 -2.60 6.89 2.13
CA VAL A 173 -2.40 8.07 1.30
C VAL A 173 -2.74 9.30 2.13
N ARG A 174 -1.80 10.24 2.19
CA ARG A 174 -2.04 11.61 2.66
C ARG A 174 -1.82 12.57 1.51
N ARG A 175 -2.75 13.50 1.33
CA ARG A 175 -2.67 14.50 0.26
C ARG A 175 -1.95 15.78 0.70
N THR A 176 -1.96 16.08 1.99
CA THR A 176 -1.39 17.33 2.54
C THR A 176 -0.70 17.08 3.89
N PRO A 177 0.64 17.06 3.95
CA PRO A 177 1.57 17.01 2.82
C PRO A 177 1.44 15.69 2.02
N PRO A 178 1.73 15.67 0.71
CA PRO A 178 1.65 14.46 -0.09
C PRO A 178 2.61 13.37 0.44
N GLY A 179 2.08 12.18 0.69
CA GLY A 179 2.87 11.04 1.14
C GLY A 179 2.08 9.74 1.15
N VAL A 180 2.80 8.62 1.05
CA VAL A 180 2.24 7.28 1.18
C VAL A 180 3.02 6.47 2.21
N GLU A 181 2.32 5.75 3.09
CA GLU A 181 2.89 4.71 3.94
C GLU A 181 2.32 3.36 3.49
N MET A 182 3.20 2.41 3.14
CA MET A 182 2.82 1.08 2.71
C MET A 182 3.05 0.05 3.80
N ARG A 183 2.10 -0.85 3.98
CA ARG A 183 2.19 -1.99 4.90
C ARG A 183 1.75 -3.27 4.19
N THR A 184 2.45 -4.36 4.51
CA THR A 184 1.98 -5.71 4.21
C THR A 184 1.23 -6.23 5.43
N VAL A 185 0.05 -6.79 5.21
CA VAL A 185 -0.83 -7.23 6.30
C VAL A 185 -0.74 -8.76 6.41
N PRO A 186 -0.53 -9.32 7.62
CA PRO A 186 -0.68 -10.75 7.84
C PRO A 186 -2.08 -11.20 7.45
N TRP A 187 -2.18 -12.33 6.75
CA TRP A 187 -3.46 -12.84 6.28
C TRP A 187 -3.52 -14.35 6.41
N SER A 188 -4.74 -14.86 6.56
CA SER A 188 -5.03 -16.29 6.64
C SER A 188 -5.80 -16.74 5.40
N ALA A 189 -5.59 -17.98 4.98
CA ALA A 189 -6.29 -18.59 3.85
C ALA A 189 -7.04 -19.86 4.26
N PRO A 190 -7.96 -19.85 5.24
CA PRO A 190 -8.57 -21.09 5.75
C PRO A 190 -9.34 -21.85 4.66
N VAL A 191 -9.88 -21.13 3.66
CA VAL A 191 -10.59 -21.75 2.52
C VAL A 191 -9.65 -22.36 1.49
N LEU A 192 -8.35 -22.03 1.53
CA LEU A 192 -7.31 -22.53 0.62
C LEU A 192 -6.36 -23.53 1.28
N SER A 193 -6.60 -23.89 2.56
CA SER A 193 -5.86 -24.94 3.25
C SER A 193 -6.28 -26.35 2.82
N GLY A 194 -7.41 -26.48 2.11
CA GLY A 194 -7.83 -27.69 1.38
C GLY A 194 -7.92 -27.43 -0.13
N PRO A 195 -8.01 -28.48 -0.96
CA PRO A 195 -8.27 -28.31 -2.40
C PRO A 195 -9.62 -27.65 -2.61
N THR A 196 -9.68 -26.53 -3.34
CA THR A 196 -10.92 -25.77 -3.60
C THR A 196 -11.84 -26.39 -4.67
N GLY A 197 -11.69 -27.69 -4.93
CA GLY A 197 -12.41 -28.43 -5.96
C GLY A 197 -11.62 -28.56 -7.25
N THR A 198 -11.58 -29.78 -7.79
CA THR A 198 -11.12 -30.07 -9.15
C THR A 198 -12.11 -29.43 -10.12
N VAL A 199 -11.67 -28.46 -10.92
CA VAL A 199 -12.40 -28.09 -12.14
C VAL A 199 -12.14 -29.22 -13.12
N THR A 200 -13.11 -30.12 -13.27
CA THR A 200 -13.10 -31.09 -14.37
C THR A 200 -13.38 -30.29 -15.64
N GLU A 201 -12.37 -30.07 -16.48
CA GLU A 201 -12.62 -29.74 -17.87
C GLU A 201 -13.41 -30.92 -18.46
N LEU A 202 -14.62 -30.64 -18.96
CA LEU A 202 -15.35 -31.60 -19.77
C LEU A 202 -14.67 -31.61 -21.14
N ASP A 203 -14.06 -32.75 -21.49
CA ASP A 203 -13.54 -33.06 -22.82
C ASP A 203 -14.61 -32.87 -23.92
#